data_AF-A0A0V1DN07-F1
#
_entry.id   AF-A0A0V1DN07-F1
#
_cell.length_a   1.000
_cell.length_b   1.000
_cell.length_c   1.000
_cell.angle_alpha   90.00
_cell.angle_beta   90.00
_cell.angle_gamma   90.00
#
_symmetry.space_group_name_H-M   'P 1'
#
loop_
_entity.id
_entity.type
_entity.pdbx_description
1 polymer ?
#
loop_
_entity_poly.entity_id
_entity_poly.type
_entity_poly.pdbx_seq_one_letter_code
_entity_poly.pdbx_strand_id
1 'polypeptide(L)'
;LSPQSSLGKLQPVPLPKEDLGAITKFLHLRSCLTGAALKAVEGITVCAENYPEVVRTLHDRFHRVPEVVESHVSSVLGLRECS
;
A
#
# COMPACT_ATOMS: atom_id res chain seq x y z
N LEU A 1 32.82 -2.49 -47.68
CA LEU A 1 32.39 -1.35 -46.86
C LEU A 1 31.09 -1.73 -46.19
N SER A 2 31.15 -2.22 -44.95
CA SER A 2 29.95 -2.55 -44.17
C SER A 2 29.54 -1.31 -43.37
N PRO A 3 28.26 -0.91 -43.35
CA PRO A 3 27.84 0.24 -42.57
C PRO A 3 27.81 -0.16 -41.09
N GLN A 4 28.72 0.41 -40.30
CA GLN A 4 28.70 0.32 -38.85
C GLN A 4 27.58 1.22 -38.34
N SER A 5 26.44 0.66 -37.93
CA SER A 5 25.39 1.38 -37.23
C SER A 5 25.79 1.56 -35.76
N SER A 6 26.43 2.68 -35.44
CA SER A 6 26.72 3.09 -34.06
C SER A 6 25.48 3.70 -33.41
N LEU A 7 24.40 2.93 -33.27
CA LEU A 7 23.25 3.34 -32.47
C LEU A 7 23.62 3.06 -31.01
N GLY A 8 24.03 4.11 -30.31
CA GLY A 8 24.42 4.06 -28.91
C GLY A 8 23.36 3.35 -28.06
N LYS A 9 23.81 2.58 -27.07
CA LYS A 9 22.92 1.88 -26.14
C LYS A 9 21.99 2.90 -25.47
N LEU A 10 20.69 2.80 -25.75
CA LEU A 10 19.66 3.55 -25.02
C LEU A 10 19.68 3.05 -23.57
N GLN A 11 20.23 3.87 -22.67
CA GLN A 11 20.09 3.66 -21.25
C GLN A 11 18.61 3.94 -20.90
N PRO A 12 17.92 3.06 -20.16
CA PRO A 12 16.58 3.37 -19.67
C PRO A 12 16.66 4.65 -18.82
N VAL A 13 16.04 5.72 -19.30
CA VAL A 13 15.84 6.92 -18.49
C VAL A 13 14.85 6.53 -17.41
N PRO A 14 15.19 6.60 -16.11
CA PRO A 14 14.21 6.36 -15.06
C PRO A 14 13.10 7.38 -15.24
N LEU A 15 11.89 6.90 -15.59
CA LEU A 15 10.69 7.72 -15.52
C LEU A 15 10.62 8.26 -14.08
N PRO A 16 10.40 9.57 -13.87
CA PRO A 16 10.20 10.11 -12.54
C PRO A 16 9.12 9.27 -11.88
N LYS A 17 9.45 8.63 -10.75
CA LYS A 17 8.42 8.04 -9.91
C LYS A 17 7.59 9.25 -9.48
N GLU A 18 6.36 9.37 -9.99
CA GLU A 18 5.44 10.42 -9.57
C GLU A 18 5.13 10.20 -8.10
N ASP A 19 6.01 10.72 -7.23
CA ASP A 19 5.83 10.62 -5.80
C ASP A 19 4.75 11.62 -5.42
N LEU A 20 3.53 11.11 -5.30
CA LEU A 20 2.40 11.89 -4.86
C LEU A 20 2.71 12.46 -3.48
N GLY A 21 2.56 13.77 -3.30
CA GLY A 21 2.84 14.44 -2.03
C GLY A 21 2.06 13.78 -0.87
N ALA A 22 2.66 13.74 0.32
CA ALA A 22 2.09 13.06 1.48
C ALA A 22 0.68 13.56 1.84
N ILE A 23 0.42 14.86 1.69
CA ILE A 23 -0.92 15.44 1.91
C ILE A 23 -1.95 14.87 0.92
N THR A 24 -1.59 14.72 -0.35
CA THR A 24 -2.47 14.17 -1.38
C THR A 24 -2.72 12.69 -1.14
N LYS A 25 -1.69 11.93 -0.74
CA LYS A 25 -1.83 10.53 -0.32
C LYS A 25 -2.77 10.38 0.87
N PHE A 26 -2.67 11.27 1.86
CA PHE A 26 -3.57 11.26 3.01
C PHE A 26 -5.01 11.58 2.58
N LEU A 27 -5.24 12.67 1.86
CA LEU A 27 -6.58 13.04 1.39
C LEU A 27 -7.26 11.91 0.62
N HIS A 28 -6.53 11.28 -0.30
CA HIS A 28 -7.01 10.12 -1.04
C HIS A 28 -7.30 8.92 -0.13
N LEU A 29 -6.36 8.56 0.75
CA LEU A 29 -6.55 7.46 1.69
C LEU A 29 -7.82 7.67 2.51
N ARG A 30 -7.99 8.86 3.11
CA ARG A 30 -9.13 9.18 3.97
C ARG A 30 -10.46 9.14 3.22
N SER A 31 -10.50 9.53 1.95
CA SER A 31 -11.75 9.44 1.15
C SER A 31 -12.15 8.01 0.83
N CYS A 32 -11.20 7.07 0.82
CA CYS A 32 -11.46 5.65 0.63
C CYS A 32 -11.88 4.91 1.91
N LEU A 33 -11.73 5.53 3.09
CA LEU A 33 -12.08 4.89 4.36
C LEU A 33 -13.57 5.03 4.68
N THR A 34 -14.13 3.97 5.25
CA THR A 34 -15.51 3.96 5.76
C THR A 34 -15.58 3.22 7.11
N GLY A 35 -16.70 3.34 7.81
CA GLY A 35 -17.00 2.56 9.02
C GLY A 35 -15.91 2.64 10.10
N ALA A 36 -15.50 1.47 10.63
CA ALA A 36 -14.52 1.37 11.70
C ALA A 36 -13.13 1.92 11.33
N ALA A 37 -12.73 1.81 10.05
CA ALA A 37 -11.45 2.32 9.59
C ALA A 37 -11.44 3.85 9.55
N LEU A 38 -12.52 4.47 9.05
CA LEU A 38 -12.67 5.92 9.11
C LEU A 38 -12.71 6.40 10.57
N LYS A 39 -13.46 5.70 11.43
CA LYS A 39 -13.56 6.02 12.86
C LYS A 39 -12.21 5.97 13.58
N ALA A 40 -11.34 5.04 13.19
CA ALA A 40 -10.02 4.89 13.78
C ALA A 40 -9.09 6.08 13.51
N VAL A 41 -9.32 6.84 12.44
CA VAL A 41 -8.44 7.94 12.01
C VAL A 41 -9.11 9.32 12.08
N GLU A 42 -10.37 9.38 12.51
CA GLU A 42 -11.19 10.61 12.54
C GLU A 42 -10.56 11.72 13.39
N GLY A 43 -9.84 11.36 14.45
CA GLY A 43 -9.15 12.31 15.33
C GLY A 43 -7.80 12.80 14.82
N ILE A 44 -7.28 12.25 13.71
CA ILE A 44 -5.98 12.62 13.16
C ILE A 44 -6.16 13.80 12.20
N THR A 45 -5.48 14.92 12.48
CA THR A 45 -5.51 16.12 11.64
C THR A 45 -4.94 15.84 10.26
N VAL A 46 -5.57 16.36 9.21
CA VAL A 46 -5.13 16.17 7.81
C VAL A 46 -3.96 17.10 7.50
N CYS A 47 -2.75 16.59 7.72
CA CYS A 47 -1.48 17.26 7.46
C CYS A 47 -0.48 16.26 6.85
N ALA A 48 0.50 16.75 6.10
CA ALA A 48 1.49 15.90 5.43
C ALA A 48 2.28 15.04 6.44
N GLU A 49 2.60 15.63 7.59
CA GLU A 49 3.35 15.06 8.71
C GLU A 49 2.63 13.88 9.36
N ASN A 50 1.30 13.87 9.28
CA ASN A 50 0.45 12.88 9.94
C ASN A 50 0.13 11.66 9.05
N TYR A 51 0.52 11.70 7.77
CA TYR A 51 0.29 10.56 6.85
C TYR A 51 0.88 9.24 7.38
N PRO A 52 2.14 9.19 7.88
CA PRO A 52 2.69 7.96 8.44
C PRO A 52 1.91 7.43 9.65
N GLU A 53 1.38 8.33 10.50
CA GLU A 53 0.59 7.95 11.68
C GLU A 53 -0.74 7.30 11.30
N VAL A 54 -1.42 7.83 10.27
CA VAL A 54 -2.64 7.22 9.73
C VAL A 54 -2.36 5.83 9.18
N VAL A 55 -1.30 5.68 8.39
CA VAL A 55 -0.90 4.39 7.82
C VAL A 55 -0.59 3.40 8.94
N ARG A 56 0.17 3.80 9.96
CA ARG A 56 0.47 2.97 11.13
C ARG A 56 -0.79 2.56 11.89
N THR A 57 -1.69 3.52 12.17
CA THR A 57 -2.95 3.26 12.89
C THR A 57 -3.83 2.24 12.16
N LEU A 58 -3.93 2.36 10.83
CA LEU A 58 -4.68 1.39 10.03
C LEU A 58 -4.01 0.03 10.01
N HIS A 59 -2.68 0.01 9.87
CA HIS A 59 -1.91 -1.23 9.87
C HIS A 59 -2.05 -1.97 11.20
N ASP A 60 -1.76 -1.33 12.33
CA ASP A 60 -1.78 -1.99 13.64
C ASP A 60 -3.17 -2.54 14.02
N ARG A 61 -4.23 -1.90 13.53
CA ARG A 61 -5.61 -2.26 13.87
C ARG A 61 -6.25 -3.28 12.93
N PHE A 62 -5.88 -3.27 11.65
CA PHE A 62 -6.57 -4.05 10.62
C PHE A 62 -5.64 -5.00 9.84
N HIS A 63 -4.32 -4.90 10.00
CA HIS A 63 -3.39 -5.82 9.37
C HIS A 63 -3.32 -7.13 10.15
N ARG A 64 -4.02 -8.15 9.65
CA ARG A 64 -4.21 -9.45 10.30
C ARG A 64 -3.48 -10.58 9.56
N VAL A 65 -2.16 -10.44 9.37
CA VAL A 65 -1.35 -11.44 8.65
C VAL A 65 -1.45 -12.84 9.27
N PRO A 66 -1.36 -13.02 10.60
CA PRO A 66 -1.45 -14.36 11.19
C PRO A 66 -2.78 -15.03 10.87
N GLU A 67 -3.90 -14.32 10.97
CA GLU A 67 -5.24 -14.87 10.69
C GLU A 67 -5.42 -15.21 9.21
N VAL A 68 -4.89 -14.39 8.29
CA VAL A 68 -4.89 -14.70 6.86
C VAL A 68 -4.05 -15.94 6.57
N VAL A 69 -2.88 -16.07 7.21
CA VAL A 69 -2.00 -17.23 7.07
C VAL A 69 -2.66 -18.48 7.67
N GLU A 70 -3.25 -18.39 8.86
CA GLU A 70 -3.94 -19.50 9.53
C GLU A 70 -5.17 -19.97 8.75
N SER A 71 -5.98 -19.04 8.24
CA SER A 71 -7.10 -19.35 7.34
C SER A 71 -6.61 -20.04 6.07
N HIS A 72 -5.53 -19.54 5.46
CA HIS A 72 -4.96 -20.15 4.27
C HIS A 72 -4.37 -21.54 4.54
N VAL A 73 -3.62 -21.70 5.62
CA VAL A 73 -3.05 -22.99 6.05
C VAL A 73 -4.18 -23.98 6.36
N SER A 74 -5.22 -23.57 7.10
CA SER A 74 -6.38 -24.41 7.38
C SER A 74 -7.11 -24.83 6.10
N SER A 75 -7.25 -23.91 5.14
CA SER A 75 -7.81 -24.21 3.82
C SER A 75 -6.96 -25.21 3.03
N VAL A 76 -5.63 -25.10 3.06
CA VAL A 76 -4.72 -26.03 2.38
C VAL A 76 -4.76 -27.41 3.05
N LEU A 77 -4.87 -27.45 4.38
CA LEU A 77 -4.91 -28.67 5.17
C LEU A 77 -6.30 -29.32 5.24
N GLY A 78 -7.33 -28.69 4.66
CA GLY A 78 -8.71 -29.19 4.68
C GLY A 78 -9.36 -29.18 6.06
N LEU A 79 -8.82 -28.39 7.00
CA LEU A 79 -9.37 -28.23 8.34
C LEU A 79 -10.56 -27.26 8.24
N ARG A 80 -11.78 -27.79 8.30
CA ARG A 80 -12.97 -26.96 8.50
C ARG A 80 -12.90 -26.38 9.90
N GLU A 81 -13.08 -25.07 10.03
CA GLU A 81 -13.32 -24.45 11.33
C GLU A 81 -14.56 -25.09 11.96
N CYS A 82 -14.38 -25.84 13.04
CA CYS A 82 -15.49 -26.30 13.86
C CYS A 82 -16.02 -25.07 14.63
N SER A 83 -17.16 -24.55 14.19
CA SER A 83 -17.94 -23.50 14.86
C SER A 83 -18.56 -23.98 16.16
#